data_AF-A0A9X9A577-F1
#
_entry.id   AF-A0A9X9A577-F1
#
_cell.length_a   1.000
_cell.length_b   1.000
_cell.length_c   1.000
_cell.angle_alpha   90.00
_cell.angle_beta   90.00
_cell.angle_gamma   90.00
#
_symmetry.space_group_name_H-M   'P 1'
#
loop_
_entity.id
_entity.type
_entity.pdbx_description
1 polymer ?
#
loop_
_entity_poly.entity_id
_entity_poly.type
_entity_poly.pdbx_seq_one_letter_code
_entity_poly.pdbx_strand_id
1 'polypeptide(L)'
;MDYIAQEKGMVVGSEGGNDFASSTIAFAHGIETPVIKWDDEDMRKNKTSPYYVGGYWSPNQNVPEKYAKQVPLKEEYKQVYLNPVYSVPLYKLVYNDSVITTHHWEWGSLKVKDEVGNRMLSELLYNVPPLYHLDEVEWNKHKKEITEHLKVWNEVHEKAVKEEMTNFAYLSEDKLVQSVSYGKDIKIIVNFSNEDMEVEKTKIKAKSAYIDNQGKKSVYTPFEK
;
A
#
# COMPACT_ATOMS: atom_id res chain seq x y z
N MET A 1 -18.52 -2.11 18.70
CA MET A 1 -18.53 -3.25 17.75
C MET A 1 -18.26 -4.59 18.44
N ASP A 2 -18.12 -4.59 19.77
CA ASP A 2 -17.68 -5.76 20.53
C ASP A 2 -18.63 -6.94 20.46
N TYR A 3 -19.94 -6.71 20.35
CA TYR A 3 -20.89 -7.80 20.13
C TYR A 3 -20.56 -8.62 18.87
N ILE A 4 -20.15 -7.97 17.78
CA ILE A 4 -19.79 -8.68 16.53
C ILE A 4 -18.45 -9.41 16.69
N ALA A 5 -17.46 -8.74 17.30
CA ALA A 5 -16.13 -9.31 17.47
C ALA A 5 -16.11 -10.47 18.50
N GLN A 6 -16.67 -10.25 19.68
CA GLN A 6 -16.55 -11.13 20.85
C GLN A 6 -17.69 -12.15 20.92
N GLU A 7 -18.94 -11.70 20.83
CA GLU A 7 -20.10 -12.61 20.98
C GLU A 7 -20.39 -13.42 19.70
N LYS A 8 -19.99 -12.91 18.53
CA LYS A 8 -20.12 -13.63 17.25
C LYS A 8 -18.82 -14.20 16.71
N GLY A 9 -17.68 -13.87 17.31
CA GLY A 9 -16.37 -14.35 16.86
C GLY A 9 -16.01 -13.94 15.43
N MET A 10 -16.54 -12.80 14.95
CA MET A 10 -16.33 -12.34 13.58
C MET A 10 -15.18 -11.34 13.50
N VAL A 11 -14.48 -11.32 12.36
CA VAL A 11 -13.47 -10.30 12.07
C VAL A 11 -14.17 -8.99 11.70
N VAL A 12 -13.93 -7.94 12.48
CA VAL A 12 -14.57 -6.63 12.30
C VAL A 12 -13.61 -5.67 11.61
N GLY A 13 -14.09 -4.93 10.62
CA GLY A 13 -13.36 -3.82 10.03
C GLY A 13 -14.19 -2.55 9.90
N SER A 14 -13.51 -1.45 9.59
CA SER A 14 -14.11 -0.11 9.44
C SER A 14 -13.48 0.67 8.28
N GLU A 15 -14.05 1.83 7.94
CA GLU A 15 -13.50 2.75 6.93
C GLU A 15 -12.32 3.58 7.46
N GLY A 16 -12.26 3.84 8.77
CA GLY A 16 -11.14 4.53 9.40
C GLY A 16 -10.54 3.71 10.52
N GLY A 17 -9.44 4.17 11.08
CA GLY A 17 -8.84 3.61 12.29
C GLY A 17 -8.72 4.65 13.37
N ASN A 18 -9.84 5.24 13.80
CA ASN A 18 -9.79 6.09 14.99
C ASN A 18 -9.36 5.22 16.19
N ASP A 19 -8.46 5.74 17.00
CA ASP A 19 -7.80 5.00 18.09
C ASP A 19 -8.75 4.34 19.08
N PHE A 20 -9.87 4.98 19.40
CA PHE A 20 -10.89 4.42 20.30
C PHE A 20 -11.47 3.08 19.82
N ALA A 21 -11.36 2.77 18.52
CA ALA A 21 -11.83 1.53 17.93
C ALA A 21 -10.76 0.44 17.83
N SER A 22 -9.48 0.76 18.10
CA SER A 22 -8.32 -0.13 17.93
C SER A 22 -8.39 -1.42 18.76
N SER A 23 -9.13 -1.42 19.88
CA SER A 23 -9.33 -2.61 20.71
C SER A 23 -10.39 -3.58 20.16
N THR A 24 -11.15 -3.17 19.15
CA THR A 24 -12.28 -3.94 18.61
C THR A 24 -12.13 -4.29 17.12
N ILE A 25 -11.53 -3.40 16.32
CA ILE A 25 -11.39 -3.63 14.87
C ILE A 25 -10.11 -4.42 14.57
N ALA A 26 -10.20 -5.37 13.66
CA ALA A 26 -9.04 -6.08 13.13
C ALA A 26 -8.40 -5.35 11.95
N PHE A 27 -9.19 -4.60 11.17
CA PHE A 27 -8.68 -3.86 10.01
C PHE A 27 -9.44 -2.57 9.71
N ALA A 28 -8.78 -1.64 9.00
CA ALA A 28 -9.34 -0.36 8.58
C ALA A 28 -9.02 -0.03 7.11
N HIS A 29 -10.04 0.30 6.32
CA HIS A 29 -9.94 0.60 4.89
C HIS A 29 -9.84 2.09 4.57
N GLY A 30 -8.66 2.60 4.21
CA GLY A 30 -8.51 3.98 3.72
C GLY A 30 -7.56 4.85 4.52
N ILE A 31 -6.84 4.27 5.49
CA ILE A 31 -5.77 5.00 6.18
C ILE A 31 -4.56 5.20 5.26
N GLU A 32 -4.20 4.17 4.48
CA GLU A 32 -2.98 4.18 3.66
C GLU A 32 -3.12 4.99 2.38
N THR A 33 -4.31 4.96 1.79
CA THR A 33 -4.71 5.90 0.74
C THR A 33 -6.18 6.18 0.93
N PRO A 34 -6.54 7.38 1.38
CA PRO A 34 -7.94 7.74 1.59
C PRO A 34 -8.63 7.97 0.25
N VAL A 35 -9.90 8.37 0.32
CA VAL A 35 -10.55 8.90 -0.86
C VAL A 35 -9.85 10.18 -1.31
N ILE A 36 -9.37 10.19 -2.54
CA ILE A 36 -8.87 11.38 -3.21
C ILE A 36 -10.03 12.20 -3.79
N LYS A 37 -10.41 13.30 -3.13
CA LYS A 37 -11.30 14.38 -3.63
C LYS A 37 -12.61 13.92 -4.29
N TRP A 38 -13.70 13.85 -3.52
CA TRP A 38 -15.04 13.44 -3.99
C TRP A 38 -15.73 14.44 -4.94
N ASP A 39 -15.33 15.70 -4.92
CA ASP A 39 -15.95 16.82 -5.64
C ASP A 39 -15.15 17.28 -6.87
N ASP A 40 -14.06 16.60 -7.22
CA ASP A 40 -13.31 16.88 -8.45
C ASP A 40 -14.13 16.46 -9.69
N GLU A 41 -14.59 17.42 -10.49
CA GLU A 41 -15.50 17.13 -11.60
C GLU A 41 -14.86 16.29 -12.70
N ASP A 42 -13.57 16.49 -12.97
CA ASP A 42 -12.83 15.74 -13.98
C ASP A 42 -12.70 14.26 -13.60
N MET A 43 -12.47 14.00 -12.32
CA MET A 43 -12.32 12.64 -11.82
C MET A 43 -13.66 11.93 -11.64
N ARG A 44 -14.72 12.67 -11.27
CA ARG A 44 -15.95 12.09 -10.73
C ARG A 44 -17.15 12.15 -11.69
N LYS A 45 -17.20 13.13 -12.58
CA LYS A 45 -18.35 13.39 -13.46
C LYS A 45 -18.00 13.32 -14.95
N ASN A 46 -16.88 13.92 -15.34
CA ASN A 46 -16.49 14.05 -16.75
C ASN A 46 -15.95 12.74 -17.33
N LYS A 47 -16.80 11.91 -17.92
CA LYS A 47 -16.42 10.58 -18.45
C LYS A 47 -15.35 10.61 -19.56
N THR A 48 -15.16 11.74 -20.24
CA THR A 48 -14.15 11.89 -21.29
C THR A 48 -12.82 12.40 -20.74
N SER A 49 -12.77 12.80 -19.47
CA SER A 49 -11.53 13.19 -18.81
C SER A 49 -10.56 12.02 -18.72
N PRO A 50 -9.25 12.24 -18.95
CA PRO A 50 -8.24 11.20 -18.70
C PRO A 50 -8.18 10.79 -17.22
N TYR A 51 -8.64 11.65 -16.30
CA TYR A 51 -8.64 11.41 -14.85
C TYR A 51 -9.92 10.71 -14.36
N TYR A 52 -10.91 10.47 -15.22
CA TYR A 52 -12.18 9.87 -14.81
C TYR A 52 -11.97 8.47 -14.22
N VAL A 53 -12.28 8.32 -12.94
CA VAL A 53 -11.94 7.15 -12.11
C VAL A 53 -12.77 5.90 -12.44
N GLY A 54 -13.80 6.02 -13.27
CA GLY A 54 -14.67 4.92 -13.70
C GLY A 54 -16.04 4.92 -13.03
N GLY A 55 -17.00 4.20 -13.65
CA GLY A 55 -18.36 4.02 -13.12
C GLY A 55 -18.50 2.79 -12.22
N TYR A 56 -19.50 2.80 -11.33
CA TYR A 56 -19.84 1.66 -10.45
C TYR A 56 -20.53 0.51 -11.17
N TRP A 57 -21.18 0.79 -12.31
CA TRP A 57 -21.89 -0.21 -13.08
C TRP A 57 -20.99 -0.81 -14.15
N SER A 58 -21.04 -2.14 -14.28
CA SER A 58 -20.31 -2.92 -15.27
C SER A 58 -21.30 -3.62 -16.21
N PRO A 59 -21.33 -3.30 -17.52
CA PRO A 59 -22.25 -3.95 -18.48
C PRO A 59 -22.00 -5.45 -18.61
N ASN A 60 -20.74 -5.86 -18.46
CA ASN A 60 -20.30 -7.23 -18.71
C ASN A 60 -20.23 -8.07 -17.42
N GLN A 61 -20.75 -7.56 -16.30
CA GLN A 61 -20.65 -8.18 -14.95
C GLN A 61 -19.22 -8.42 -14.44
N ASN A 62 -18.22 -7.85 -15.12
CA ASN A 62 -16.84 -7.78 -14.67
C ASN A 62 -16.68 -6.78 -13.52
N VAL A 63 -15.51 -6.77 -12.88
CA VAL A 63 -15.11 -5.73 -11.92
C VAL A 63 -15.38 -4.35 -12.52
N PRO A 64 -16.15 -3.49 -11.82
CA PRO A 64 -16.44 -2.15 -12.30
C PRO A 64 -15.19 -1.33 -12.61
N GLU A 65 -15.28 -0.46 -13.63
CA GLU A 65 -14.21 0.47 -13.99
C GLU A 65 -13.74 1.30 -12.79
N LYS A 66 -14.66 1.65 -11.89
CA LYS A 66 -14.36 2.34 -10.63
C LYS A 66 -13.17 1.72 -9.89
N TYR A 67 -12.99 0.41 -9.97
CA TYR A 67 -11.94 -0.33 -9.29
C TYR A 67 -10.82 -0.78 -10.24
N ALA A 68 -11.18 -1.37 -11.39
CA ALA A 68 -10.21 -1.97 -12.32
C ALA A 68 -9.50 -0.97 -13.24
N LYS A 69 -10.15 0.15 -13.60
CA LYS A 69 -9.60 1.10 -14.58
C LYS A 69 -8.38 1.78 -13.99
N GLN A 70 -7.21 1.50 -14.55
CA GLN A 70 -6.00 2.27 -14.24
C GLN A 70 -6.15 3.70 -14.76
N VAL A 71 -5.90 4.68 -13.91
CA VAL A 71 -6.03 6.11 -14.25
C VAL A 71 -4.76 6.87 -13.85
N PRO A 72 -4.37 7.89 -14.63
CA PRO A 72 -3.43 8.88 -14.13
C PRO A 72 -4.07 9.64 -12.96
N LEU A 73 -3.23 10.19 -12.10
CA LEU A 73 -3.65 11.07 -11.03
C LEU A 73 -3.13 12.48 -11.30
N LYS A 74 -3.93 13.51 -10.99
CA LYS A 74 -3.49 14.90 -11.09
C LYS A 74 -2.28 15.14 -10.18
N GLU A 75 -1.36 16.00 -10.62
CA GLU A 75 -0.07 16.16 -9.95
C GLU A 75 -0.22 16.64 -8.50
N GLU A 76 -1.14 17.56 -8.23
CA GLU A 76 -1.45 18.02 -6.89
C GLU A 76 -1.88 16.89 -5.94
N TYR A 77 -2.59 15.87 -6.45
CA TYR A 77 -3.01 14.73 -5.65
C TYR A 77 -1.89 13.69 -5.52
N LYS A 78 -1.00 13.55 -6.53
CA LYS A 78 0.21 12.75 -6.37
C LYS A 78 1.08 13.30 -5.25
N GLN A 79 1.30 14.62 -5.23
CA GLN A 79 2.10 15.29 -4.20
C GLN A 79 1.52 15.11 -2.80
N VAL A 80 0.20 15.17 -2.64
CA VAL A 80 -0.45 15.04 -1.33
C VAL A 80 -0.55 13.59 -0.86
N TYR A 81 -0.94 12.66 -1.73
CA TYR A 81 -1.33 11.31 -1.31
C TYR A 81 -0.30 10.22 -1.60
N LEU A 82 0.63 10.45 -2.54
CA LEU A 82 1.52 9.40 -3.04
C LEU A 82 3.01 9.74 -2.91
N ASN A 83 3.37 11.00 -2.66
CA ASN A 83 4.76 11.39 -2.55
C ASN A 83 5.38 10.85 -1.25
N PRO A 84 6.36 9.92 -1.32
CA PRO A 84 6.93 9.29 -0.14
C PRO A 84 7.64 10.27 0.79
N VAL A 85 8.09 11.42 0.28
CA VAL A 85 8.74 12.49 1.07
C VAL A 85 7.86 12.96 2.23
N TYR A 86 6.53 12.94 2.05
CA TYR A 86 5.55 13.40 3.03
C TYR A 86 4.83 12.25 3.76
N SER A 87 5.09 11.00 3.38
CA SER A 87 4.44 9.81 3.95
C SER A 87 5.21 9.31 5.17
N VAL A 88 4.87 9.81 6.36
CA VAL A 88 5.40 9.32 7.64
C VAL A 88 4.40 8.34 8.26
N PRO A 89 4.79 7.12 8.66
CA PRO A 89 3.87 6.07 9.11
C PRO A 89 3.41 6.24 10.57
N LEU A 90 2.92 7.42 10.94
CA LEU A 90 2.58 7.77 12.33
C LEU A 90 1.58 6.80 12.98
N TYR A 91 0.57 6.37 12.21
CA TYR A 91 -0.42 5.42 12.72
C TYR A 91 0.20 4.04 12.99
N LYS A 92 1.05 3.54 12.08
CA LYS A 92 1.68 2.22 12.20
C LYS A 92 2.75 2.18 13.29
N LEU A 93 3.43 3.29 13.55
CA LEU A 93 4.34 3.42 14.70
C LEU A 93 3.63 3.15 16.04
N VAL A 94 2.31 3.25 16.10
CA VAL A 94 1.52 3.00 17.32
C VAL A 94 0.72 1.70 17.23
N TYR A 95 0.16 1.37 16.06
CA TYR A 95 -0.89 0.36 15.93
C TYR A 95 -0.58 -0.77 14.92
N ASN A 96 0.67 -0.95 14.47
CA ASN A 96 0.96 -1.97 13.46
C ASN A 96 0.61 -3.41 13.91
N ASP A 97 0.80 -3.72 15.19
CA ASP A 97 0.46 -5.00 15.82
C ASP A 97 -0.97 -5.05 16.40
N SER A 98 -1.78 -4.01 16.13
CA SER A 98 -3.14 -3.88 16.64
C SER A 98 -4.19 -3.83 15.51
N VAL A 99 -4.00 -2.97 14.50
CA VAL A 99 -4.98 -2.76 13.42
C VAL A 99 -4.30 -2.88 12.06
N ILE A 100 -4.80 -3.79 11.22
CA ILE A 100 -4.34 -3.91 9.84
C ILE A 100 -4.94 -2.77 9.01
N THR A 101 -4.08 -1.91 8.46
CA THR A 101 -4.52 -0.77 7.65
C THR A 101 -4.35 -1.03 6.16
N THR A 102 -5.34 -0.61 5.36
CA THR A 102 -5.32 -0.81 3.91
C THR A 102 -5.64 0.49 3.15
N HIS A 103 -5.49 0.44 1.83
CA HIS A 103 -6.02 1.46 0.92
C HIS A 103 -7.55 1.50 0.93
N HIS A 104 -8.13 2.65 0.59
CA HIS A 104 -9.55 2.76 0.27
C HIS A 104 -9.83 1.93 -0.98
N TRP A 105 -10.98 1.25 -1.02
CA TRP A 105 -11.31 0.28 -2.07
C TRP A 105 -11.29 0.86 -3.50
N GLU A 106 -11.46 2.17 -3.67
CA GLU A 106 -11.32 2.82 -4.99
C GLU A 106 -9.86 2.89 -5.48
N TRP A 107 -8.89 2.90 -4.57
CA TRP A 107 -7.48 3.20 -4.82
C TRP A 107 -6.59 1.98 -4.57
N GLY A 108 -7.02 0.82 -5.06
CA GLY A 108 -6.27 -0.43 -4.98
C GLY A 108 -4.87 -0.37 -5.60
N SER A 109 -4.07 -1.40 -5.36
CA SER A 109 -2.62 -1.40 -5.63
C SER A 109 -2.26 -1.08 -7.07
N LEU A 110 -3.09 -1.53 -8.02
CA LEU A 110 -2.88 -1.32 -9.46
C LEU A 110 -3.54 -0.05 -10.00
N LYS A 111 -4.32 0.69 -9.21
CA LYS A 111 -5.23 1.74 -9.71
C LYS A 111 -4.52 2.91 -10.39
N VAL A 112 -3.38 3.35 -9.85
CA VAL A 112 -2.69 4.56 -10.31
C VAL A 112 -1.63 4.18 -11.33
N LYS A 113 -1.92 4.46 -12.61
CA LYS A 113 -1.20 3.91 -13.77
C LYS A 113 0.33 3.99 -13.68
N ASP A 114 0.86 5.15 -13.29
CA ASP A 114 2.30 5.42 -13.29
C ASP A 114 2.94 5.29 -11.89
N GLU A 115 2.19 4.82 -10.89
CA GLU A 115 2.63 4.74 -9.49
C GLU A 115 2.57 3.32 -8.91
N VAL A 116 2.18 2.31 -9.71
CA VAL A 116 2.02 0.92 -9.22
C VAL A 116 3.31 0.37 -8.58
N GLY A 117 4.48 0.66 -9.17
CA GLY A 117 5.76 0.21 -8.59
C GLY A 117 6.06 0.87 -7.24
N ASN A 118 5.88 2.19 -7.15
CA ASN A 118 6.03 2.92 -5.88
C ASN A 118 4.99 2.45 -4.84
N ARG A 119 3.78 2.09 -5.27
CA ARG A 119 2.76 1.47 -4.42
C ARG A 119 3.24 0.16 -3.83
N MET A 120 3.69 -0.78 -4.66
CA MET A 120 4.22 -2.07 -4.21
C MET A 120 5.39 -1.90 -3.22
N LEU A 121 6.28 -0.95 -3.48
CA LEU A 121 7.37 -0.63 -2.55
C LEU A 121 6.85 -0.06 -1.22
N SER A 122 5.85 0.81 -1.25
CA SER A 122 5.21 1.36 -0.04
C SER A 122 4.44 0.29 0.73
N GLU A 123 3.76 -0.61 0.03
CA GLU A 123 3.03 -1.75 0.60
C GLU A 123 3.96 -2.69 1.35
N LEU A 124 5.15 -2.93 0.79
CA LEU A 124 6.21 -3.68 1.46
C LEU A 124 6.81 -2.91 2.64
N LEU A 125 7.22 -1.65 2.44
CA LEU A 125 7.85 -0.82 3.47
C LEU A 125 6.94 -0.69 4.70
N TYR A 126 5.68 -0.35 4.49
CA TYR A 126 4.73 -0.09 5.56
C TYR A 126 3.85 -1.31 5.90
N ASN A 127 4.18 -2.51 5.42
CA ASN A 127 3.43 -3.73 5.71
C ASN A 127 1.91 -3.54 5.48
N VAL A 128 1.55 -2.96 4.34
CA VAL A 128 0.16 -2.72 3.93
C VAL A 128 -0.28 -3.86 3.03
N PRO A 129 -1.40 -4.55 3.32
CA PRO A 129 -1.96 -5.54 2.41
C PRO A 129 -2.27 -4.96 1.04
N PRO A 130 -1.73 -5.54 -0.04
CA PRO A 130 -2.13 -5.17 -1.39
C PRO A 130 -3.63 -5.39 -1.60
N LEU A 131 -4.29 -4.44 -2.23
CA LEU A 131 -5.73 -4.44 -2.46
C LEU A 131 -6.03 -4.58 -3.95
N TYR A 132 -6.56 -5.74 -4.32
CA TYR A 132 -6.94 -6.08 -5.69
C TYR A 132 -8.44 -6.34 -5.79
N HIS A 133 -9.03 -5.87 -6.89
CA HIS A 133 -10.37 -6.26 -7.31
C HIS A 133 -10.23 -7.20 -8.49
N LEU A 134 -10.70 -8.42 -8.35
CA LEU A 134 -10.40 -9.50 -9.30
C LEU A 134 -11.67 -10.11 -9.86
N ASP A 135 -11.64 -10.30 -11.17
CA ASP A 135 -12.42 -11.28 -11.93
C ASP A 135 -11.45 -12.04 -12.86
N GLU A 136 -11.97 -12.89 -13.74
CA GLU A 136 -11.15 -13.63 -14.70
C GLU A 136 -10.34 -12.71 -15.63
N VAL A 137 -10.89 -11.55 -16.01
CA VAL A 137 -10.26 -10.61 -16.95
C VAL A 137 -9.07 -9.92 -16.28
N GLU A 138 -9.28 -9.32 -15.11
CA GLU A 138 -8.22 -8.63 -14.36
C GLU A 138 -7.17 -9.61 -13.84
N TRP A 139 -7.57 -10.82 -13.43
CA TRP A 139 -6.61 -11.87 -13.06
C TRP A 139 -5.71 -12.24 -14.22
N ASN A 140 -6.26 -12.58 -15.39
CA ASN A 140 -5.45 -12.97 -16.54
C ASN A 140 -4.52 -11.84 -17.02
N LYS A 141 -4.93 -10.59 -16.84
CA LYS A 141 -4.13 -9.41 -17.16
C LYS A 141 -2.98 -9.17 -16.18
N HIS A 142 -3.21 -9.37 -14.88
CA HIS A 142 -2.30 -8.92 -13.82
C HIS A 142 -1.66 -10.04 -12.99
N LYS A 143 -1.96 -11.31 -13.30
CA LYS A 143 -1.50 -12.49 -12.55
C LYS A 143 0.00 -12.46 -12.25
N LYS A 144 0.82 -12.15 -13.25
CA LYS A 144 2.28 -12.14 -13.09
C LYS A 144 2.68 -11.13 -12.01
N GLU A 145 2.30 -9.86 -12.19
CA GLU A 145 2.68 -8.79 -11.26
C GLU A 145 2.14 -9.04 -9.85
N ILE A 146 0.89 -9.50 -9.73
CA ILE A 146 0.25 -9.81 -8.43
C ILE A 146 1.01 -10.92 -7.72
N THR A 147 1.28 -12.04 -8.40
CA THR A 147 1.90 -13.21 -7.76
C THR A 147 3.35 -12.98 -7.39
N GLU A 148 4.11 -12.24 -8.21
CA GLU A 148 5.50 -11.87 -7.91
C GLU A 148 5.58 -10.94 -6.71
N HIS A 149 4.71 -9.92 -6.63
CA HIS A 149 4.66 -9.02 -5.49
C HIS A 149 4.22 -9.74 -4.21
N LEU A 150 3.11 -10.49 -4.26
CA LEU A 150 2.57 -11.20 -3.10
C LEU A 150 3.56 -12.23 -2.54
N LYS A 151 4.35 -12.90 -3.39
CA LYS A 151 5.38 -13.84 -2.93
C LYS A 151 6.37 -13.17 -1.98
N VAL A 152 6.84 -11.97 -2.30
CA VAL A 152 7.78 -11.23 -1.46
C VAL A 152 7.09 -10.62 -0.26
N TRP A 153 5.95 -9.95 -0.49
CA TRP A 153 5.20 -9.27 0.55
C TRP A 153 4.73 -10.24 1.65
N ASN A 154 4.23 -11.42 1.27
CA ASN A 154 3.71 -12.41 2.23
C ASN A 154 4.81 -12.93 3.17
N GLU A 155 6.04 -13.15 2.69
CA GLU A 155 7.15 -13.60 3.55
C GLU A 155 7.47 -12.59 4.67
N VAL A 156 7.28 -11.29 4.41
CA VAL A 156 7.46 -10.22 5.39
C VAL A 156 6.23 -10.09 6.28
N HIS A 157 5.04 -10.02 5.67
CA HIS A 157 3.78 -9.75 6.36
C HIS A 157 3.46 -10.77 7.44
N GLU A 158 3.65 -12.07 7.16
CA GLU A 158 3.34 -13.18 8.10
C GLU A 158 3.97 -12.98 9.49
N LYS A 159 5.09 -12.25 9.54
CA LYS A 159 5.82 -11.91 10.77
C LYS A 159 5.53 -10.47 11.21
N ALA A 160 5.71 -9.50 10.31
CA ALA A 160 5.63 -8.08 10.62
C ALA A 160 4.24 -7.64 11.11
N VAL A 161 3.16 -8.34 10.75
CA VAL A 161 1.79 -8.02 11.20
C VAL A 161 1.58 -8.21 12.70
N LYS A 162 2.46 -8.96 13.38
CA LYS A 162 2.35 -9.26 14.82
C LYS A 162 3.33 -8.47 15.67
N GLU A 163 4.12 -7.60 15.05
CA GLU A 163 5.23 -6.91 15.68
C GLU A 163 4.99 -5.40 15.66
N GLU A 164 5.39 -4.71 16.72
CA GLU A 164 5.41 -3.25 16.74
C GLU A 164 6.30 -2.72 15.60
N MET A 165 5.89 -1.62 14.95
CA MET A 165 6.81 -0.87 14.09
C MET A 165 7.72 -0.02 14.98
N THR A 166 8.90 -0.55 15.30
CA THR A 166 9.80 0.00 16.32
C THR A 166 10.64 1.19 15.85
N ASN A 167 10.76 1.40 14.53
CA ASN A 167 11.56 2.48 13.98
C ASN A 167 11.09 2.93 12.59
N PHE A 168 11.29 4.21 12.30
CA PHE A 168 11.20 4.81 10.97
C PHE A 168 12.33 5.83 10.79
N ALA A 169 13.01 5.82 9.64
CA ALA A 169 14.05 6.80 9.33
C ALA A 169 14.14 7.14 7.84
N TYR A 170 14.40 8.41 7.54
CA TYR A 170 14.93 8.84 6.26
C TYR A 170 16.44 8.59 6.22
N LEU A 171 16.91 7.96 5.14
CA LEU A 171 18.31 7.60 4.93
C LEU A 171 18.99 8.46 3.85
N SER A 172 18.21 9.29 3.16
CA SER A 172 18.68 10.26 2.17
C SER A 172 18.19 11.68 2.50
N GLU A 173 18.93 12.70 2.08
CA GLU A 173 18.57 14.11 2.31
C GLU A 173 17.26 14.50 1.60
N ASP A 174 17.03 13.94 0.41
CA ASP A 174 15.80 14.13 -0.37
C ASP A 174 14.61 13.30 0.16
N LYS A 175 14.83 12.49 1.23
CA LYS A 175 13.84 11.63 1.89
C LYS A 175 13.26 10.51 1.02
N LEU A 176 13.83 10.25 -0.16
CA LEU A 176 13.39 9.18 -1.06
C LEU A 176 13.93 7.79 -0.70
N VAL A 177 14.95 7.70 0.16
CA VAL A 177 15.39 6.43 0.74
C VAL A 177 14.93 6.37 2.19
N GLN A 178 14.11 5.38 2.49
CA GLN A 178 13.41 5.25 3.76
C GLN A 178 13.63 3.87 4.35
N SER A 179 13.61 3.78 5.67
CA SER A 179 13.66 2.50 6.36
C SER A 179 12.65 2.41 7.49
N VAL A 180 12.19 1.19 7.72
CA VAL A 180 11.43 0.83 8.92
C VAL A 180 12.01 -0.41 9.57
N SER A 181 11.67 -0.59 10.84
CA SER A 181 11.91 -1.83 11.56
C SER A 181 10.62 -2.32 12.23
N TYR A 182 10.45 -3.64 12.23
CA TYR A 182 9.37 -4.31 12.97
C TYR A 182 9.99 -5.25 14.00
N GLY A 183 9.59 -5.11 15.25
CA GLY A 183 10.19 -5.82 16.37
C GLY A 183 11.71 -5.60 16.40
N LYS A 184 12.47 -6.69 16.61
CA LYS A 184 13.95 -6.67 16.65
C LYS A 184 14.62 -7.11 15.36
N ASP A 185 13.92 -7.91 14.54
CA ASP A 185 14.58 -8.77 13.56
C ASP A 185 14.14 -8.49 12.12
N ILE A 186 13.27 -7.51 11.88
CA ILE A 186 12.83 -7.15 10.52
C ILE A 186 13.26 -5.71 10.24
N LYS A 187 14.07 -5.51 9.20
CA LYS A 187 14.45 -4.19 8.67
C LYS A 187 14.15 -4.16 7.18
N ILE A 188 13.44 -3.12 6.75
CA ILE A 188 13.14 -2.88 5.33
C ILE A 188 13.70 -1.52 4.97
N ILE A 189 14.42 -1.44 3.86
CA ILE A 189 14.89 -0.21 3.26
C ILE A 189 14.30 -0.13 1.86
N VAL A 190 13.67 0.99 1.51
CA VAL A 190 13.15 1.24 0.16
C VAL A 190 13.83 2.47 -0.41
N ASN A 191 14.24 2.37 -1.67
CA ASN A 191 14.71 3.49 -2.47
C ASN A 191 13.64 3.86 -3.51
N PHE A 192 12.92 4.95 -3.26
CA PHE A 192 11.93 5.51 -4.18
C PHE A 192 12.54 6.41 -5.25
N SER A 193 13.84 6.71 -5.20
CA SER A 193 14.50 7.55 -6.20
C SER A 193 14.76 6.79 -7.50
N ASN A 194 15.24 7.52 -8.52
CA ASN A 194 15.67 6.96 -9.80
C ASN A 194 17.17 6.67 -9.84
N GLU A 195 17.87 6.80 -8.70
CA GLU A 195 19.31 6.63 -8.59
C GLU A 195 19.65 5.57 -7.54
N ASP A 196 20.75 4.84 -7.76
CA ASP A 196 21.24 3.89 -6.77
C ASP A 196 21.82 4.65 -5.58
N MET A 197 21.59 4.16 -4.36
CA MET A 197 22.15 4.75 -3.13
C MET A 197 22.92 3.71 -2.33
N GLU A 198 24.02 4.12 -1.68
CA GLU A 198 24.72 3.28 -0.72
C GLU A 198 24.27 3.62 0.72
N VAL A 199 23.75 2.63 1.44
CA VAL A 199 23.36 2.73 2.85
C VAL A 199 24.15 1.70 3.63
N GLU A 200 24.93 2.11 4.63
CA GLU A 200 25.70 1.19 5.50
C GLU A 200 26.54 0.16 4.69
N LYS A 201 27.18 0.59 3.58
CA LYS A 201 27.94 -0.26 2.64
C LYS A 201 27.10 -1.28 1.84
N THR A 202 25.77 -1.14 1.87
CA THR A 202 24.83 -1.91 1.05
C THR A 202 24.31 -1.02 -0.06
N LYS A 203 24.49 -1.46 -1.31
CA LYS A 203 23.93 -0.74 -2.47
C LYS A 203 22.44 -1.06 -2.61
N ILE A 204 21.60 -0.04 -2.48
CA ILE A 204 20.15 -0.08 -2.68
C ILE A 204 19.85 0.47 -4.08
N LYS A 205 19.48 -0.40 -5.02
CA LYS A 205 19.18 0.01 -6.40
C LYS A 205 18.01 1.00 -6.44
N ALA A 206 18.01 1.87 -7.44
CA ALA A 206 16.85 2.70 -7.76
C ALA A 206 15.56 1.87 -7.82
N LYS A 207 14.45 2.41 -7.31
CA LYS A 207 13.12 1.76 -7.35
C LYS A 207 13.10 0.31 -6.81
N SER A 208 13.85 0.04 -5.75
CA SER A 208 13.90 -1.30 -5.15
C SER A 208 13.84 -1.25 -3.62
N ALA A 209 13.61 -2.42 -3.03
CA ALA A 209 13.63 -2.66 -1.60
C ALA A 209 14.76 -3.62 -1.24
N TYR A 210 15.45 -3.35 -0.15
CA TYR A 210 16.28 -4.29 0.58
C TYR A 210 15.53 -4.75 1.82
N ILE A 211 15.48 -6.06 2.03
CA ILE A 211 14.73 -6.69 3.11
C ILE A 211 15.70 -7.53 3.91
N ASP A 212 15.82 -7.26 5.21
CA ASP A 212 16.41 -8.18 6.18
C ASP A 212 15.27 -8.72 7.04
N ASN A 213 14.89 -9.97 6.80
CA ASN A 213 13.80 -10.64 7.50
C ASN A 213 14.37 -11.76 8.36
N GLN A 214 14.72 -11.44 9.60
CA GLN A 214 15.33 -12.34 10.58
C GLN A 214 16.67 -12.92 10.08
N GLY A 215 17.51 -12.07 9.49
CA GLY A 215 18.82 -12.45 8.93
C GLY A 215 18.74 -12.99 7.50
N LYS A 216 17.55 -13.33 6.98
CA LYS A 216 17.36 -13.65 5.56
C LYS A 216 17.30 -12.35 4.76
N LYS A 217 18.38 -12.06 4.04
CA LYS A 217 18.52 -10.85 3.22
C LYS A 217 18.05 -11.10 1.79
N SER A 218 17.24 -10.19 1.26
CA SER A 218 16.78 -10.23 -0.13
C SER A 218 16.63 -8.81 -0.70
N VAL A 219 16.55 -8.73 -2.03
CA VAL A 219 16.24 -7.50 -2.77
C VAL A 219 14.97 -7.74 -3.58
N TYR A 220 14.12 -6.73 -3.66
CA TYR A 220 12.90 -6.75 -4.43
C TYR A 220 12.77 -5.50 -5.30
N THR A 221 12.59 -5.71 -6.59
CA THR A 221 12.30 -4.63 -7.55
C THR A 221 10.97 -4.95 -8.23
N PRO A 222 9.95 -4.09 -8.13
CA PRO A 222 8.70 -4.28 -8.86
C PRO A 222 8.95 -4.40 -10.37
N PHE A 223 8.26 -5.33 -11.02
CA PHE A 223 8.32 -5.56 -12.48
C PHE A 223 9.70 -5.96 -13.04
N GLU A 224 10.64 -6.39 -12.19
CA GLU A 224 11.91 -6.95 -12.68
C GLU A 224 11.63 -8.18 -13.54
N LYS A 225 12.26 -8.22 -14.72
CA LYS A 225 12.05 -9.27 -15.73
C LYS A 225 12.93 -10.48 -15.50
#